data_AF-A0A9E0SDL4-F1
#
_entry.id   AF-A0A9E0SDL4-F1
#
_cell.length_a   1.000
_cell.length_b   1.000
_cell.length_c   1.000
_cell.angle_alpha   90.00
_cell.angle_beta   90.00
_cell.angle_gamma   90.00
#
_symmetry.space_group_name_H-M   'P 1'
#
loop_
_entity.id
_entity.type
_entity.pdbx_description
1 polymer ?
#
loop_
_entity_poly.entity_id
_entity_poly.type
_entity_poly.pdbx_seq_one_letter_code
_entity_poly.pdbx_strand_id
1 'polypeptide(L)'
;MSKQQPNSSYNKLKNIFKEIHIIRAIQSNLHWDMEVMMPEQAVDARGEQLAFLEEQVVHRITAQEVSEMLDQAVAEVAKLDQWEQANLRNMKRIYTNYIAVDGKLMAQYSEICNKSNAVWREARANNDWEMLTPYLEKVVDMVRKIAEQRADYLSMTPYNSLLNEFDPGRTSAEIDEHFSYLSKELPEILGARMETQQVKDRWPFLVPTEAQKKLGVEYMQEMGFNFSSGRLDTSTHPFCNGGWPDIRITSRYDESDPITALYGILHEAGHALYEQQLPRAWRDQPVGCAHGMSLHESQSLFVEKQIGRHPKFISHLSKRMKVVFNEFGDTVDEHWLQQYMLHVQPSFIRVDADEVTYPMHIIMRYNIEKRLFDGDIGVRDMPRLWNAYSQELLGIIPPDDVSGCLQDIHWPSGLFGYFPTYTLGAMNAAQLAKAMNKAMPHWRDQLADGRLKPVIEWLGTHVHAYASLFGTANELIEHATGEILNPRYFIEHLRSRYL
;
A
#
# COMPACT_ATOMS: atom_id res chain seq x y z
N MET A 1 -33.61 -14.35 -8.97
CA MET A 1 -32.84 -14.50 -10.23
C MET A 1 -33.65 -13.92 -11.37
N SER A 2 -33.47 -12.62 -11.65
CA SER A 2 -33.99 -12.01 -12.88
C SER A 2 -33.21 -12.61 -14.05
N LYS A 3 -33.91 -13.20 -15.01
CA LYS A 3 -33.29 -13.67 -16.26
C LYS A 3 -32.88 -12.43 -17.07
N GLN A 4 -31.69 -11.91 -16.83
CA GLN A 4 -31.15 -10.83 -17.63
C GLN A 4 -30.99 -11.28 -19.09
N GLN A 5 -31.30 -10.38 -20.02
CA GLN A 5 -31.08 -10.64 -21.43
C GLN A 5 -29.56 -10.66 -21.69
N PRO A 6 -29.02 -11.73 -22.32
CA PRO A 6 -27.58 -11.86 -22.58
C PRO A 6 -27.00 -10.74 -23.48
N ASN A 7 -27.85 -9.90 -24.08
CA ASN A 7 -27.46 -8.77 -24.95
C ASN A 7 -27.57 -7.39 -24.30
N SER A 8 -27.76 -7.27 -22.97
CA SER A 8 -27.80 -5.96 -22.30
C SER A 8 -26.45 -5.22 -22.40
N SER A 9 -26.48 -3.89 -22.40
CA SER A 9 -25.28 -3.05 -22.46
C SER A 9 -24.35 -3.29 -21.27
N TYR A 10 -24.92 -3.58 -20.09
CA TYR A 10 -24.15 -4.03 -18.92
C TYR A 10 -23.37 -5.33 -19.17
N ASN A 11 -24.00 -6.35 -19.77
CA ASN A 11 -23.32 -7.61 -20.07
C ASN A 11 -22.20 -7.43 -21.12
N LYS A 12 -22.39 -6.52 -22.08
CA LYS A 12 -21.32 -6.14 -23.01
C LYS A 12 -20.17 -5.46 -22.29
N LEU A 13 -20.43 -4.49 -21.41
CA LEU A 13 -19.40 -3.86 -20.58
C LEU A 13 -18.61 -4.87 -19.74
N LYS A 14 -19.27 -5.87 -19.14
CA LYS A 14 -18.58 -6.94 -18.40
C LYS A 14 -17.53 -7.67 -19.24
N ASN A 15 -17.81 -7.91 -20.53
CA ASN A 15 -16.84 -8.53 -21.43
C ASN A 15 -15.65 -7.62 -21.71
N ILE A 16 -15.90 -6.32 -21.92
CA ILE A 16 -14.85 -5.31 -22.15
C ILE A 16 -13.92 -5.22 -20.95
N PHE A 17 -14.48 -5.08 -19.75
CA PHE A 17 -13.67 -4.97 -18.54
C PHE A 17 -12.97 -6.28 -18.18
N LYS A 18 -13.50 -7.43 -18.58
CA LYS A 18 -12.79 -8.70 -18.51
C LYS A 18 -11.57 -8.75 -19.43
N GLU A 19 -11.68 -8.26 -20.66
CA GLU A 19 -10.53 -8.13 -21.58
C GLU A 19 -9.45 -7.24 -20.95
N ILE A 20 -9.83 -6.08 -20.43
CA ILE A 20 -8.92 -5.16 -19.74
C ILE A 20 -8.27 -5.82 -18.52
N HIS A 21 -9.04 -6.58 -17.73
CA HIS A 21 -8.52 -7.32 -16.58
C HIS A 21 -7.44 -8.33 -17.00
N ILE A 22 -7.64 -9.06 -18.11
CA ILE A 22 -6.65 -10.00 -18.64
C ILE A 22 -5.37 -9.27 -19.04
N ILE A 23 -5.47 -8.14 -19.73
CA ILE A 23 -4.30 -7.34 -20.12
C ILE A 23 -3.53 -6.88 -18.88
N ARG A 24 -4.23 -6.40 -17.85
CA ARG A 24 -3.61 -5.97 -16.58
C ARG A 24 -2.93 -7.11 -15.83
N ALA A 25 -3.52 -8.31 -15.84
CA ALA A 25 -2.88 -9.50 -15.27
C ALA A 25 -1.57 -9.85 -16.01
N ILE A 26 -1.53 -9.69 -17.34
CA ILE A 26 -0.31 -9.86 -18.14
C ILE A 26 0.72 -8.79 -17.77
N GLN A 27 0.32 -7.52 -17.69
CA GLN A 27 1.21 -6.42 -17.27
C GLN A 27 1.80 -6.68 -15.88
N SER A 28 1.01 -7.18 -14.93
CA SER A 28 1.48 -7.50 -13.58
C SER A 28 2.52 -8.63 -13.57
N ASN A 29 2.34 -9.67 -14.38
CA ASN A 29 3.33 -10.74 -14.53
C ASN A 29 4.63 -10.26 -15.18
N LEU A 30 4.55 -9.36 -16.16
CA LEU A 30 5.72 -8.75 -16.79
C LEU A 30 6.47 -7.82 -15.81
N HIS A 31 5.76 -7.10 -14.94
CA HIS A 31 6.39 -6.33 -13.86
C HIS A 31 7.07 -7.23 -12.83
N TRP A 32 6.42 -8.31 -12.39
CA TRP A 32 7.05 -9.28 -11.50
C TRP A 32 8.33 -9.86 -12.13
N ASP A 33 8.28 -10.23 -13.41
CA ASP A 33 9.45 -10.81 -14.08
C ASP A 33 10.60 -9.79 -14.15
N MET A 34 10.28 -8.52 -14.43
CA MET A 34 11.23 -7.41 -14.49
C MET A 34 12.02 -7.25 -13.18
N GLU A 35 11.35 -7.43 -12.04
CA GLU A 35 11.94 -7.24 -10.71
C GLU A 35 12.60 -8.49 -10.12
N VAL A 36 12.36 -9.68 -10.69
CA VAL A 36 12.75 -10.96 -10.08
C VAL A 36 13.67 -11.81 -10.96
N MET A 37 13.41 -11.90 -12.26
CA MET A 37 14.06 -12.90 -13.15
C MET A 37 14.72 -12.28 -14.39
N MET A 38 14.27 -11.10 -14.82
CA MET A 38 14.62 -10.52 -16.10
C MET A 38 16.10 -10.15 -16.18
N PRO A 39 16.83 -10.53 -17.25
CA PRO A 39 18.18 -10.04 -17.49
C PRO A 39 18.22 -8.52 -17.71
N GLU A 40 19.24 -7.84 -17.19
CA GLU A 40 19.37 -6.38 -17.24
C GLU A 40 19.25 -5.79 -18.66
N GLN A 41 19.79 -6.48 -19.67
CA GLN A 41 19.77 -6.03 -21.07
C GLN A 41 18.37 -6.07 -21.72
N ALA A 42 17.37 -6.67 -21.08
CA ALA A 42 16.01 -6.77 -21.62
C ALA A 42 15.10 -5.58 -21.25
N VAL A 43 15.60 -4.59 -20.51
CA VAL A 43 14.82 -3.46 -19.98
C VAL A 43 14.05 -2.69 -21.06
N ASP A 44 14.68 -2.38 -22.19
CA ASP A 44 14.04 -1.61 -23.28
C ASP A 44 12.90 -2.41 -23.92
N ALA A 45 13.16 -3.67 -24.26
CA ALA A 45 12.15 -4.57 -24.83
C ALA A 45 10.98 -4.83 -23.86
N ARG A 46 11.25 -4.93 -22.56
CA ARG A 46 10.20 -5.02 -21.52
C ARG A 46 9.38 -3.74 -21.44
N GLY A 47 10.03 -2.58 -21.52
CA GLY A 47 9.36 -1.28 -21.59
C GLY A 47 8.39 -1.19 -22.77
N GLU A 48 8.83 -1.61 -23.96
CA GLU A 48 7.97 -1.65 -25.17
C GLU A 48 6.75 -2.58 -25.00
N GLN A 49 6.94 -3.76 -24.41
CA GLN A 49 5.83 -4.70 -24.13
C GLN A 49 4.78 -4.07 -23.20
N LEU A 50 5.21 -3.46 -22.10
CA LEU A 50 4.32 -2.84 -21.13
C LEU A 50 3.58 -1.63 -21.73
N ALA A 51 4.28 -0.80 -22.51
CA ALA A 51 3.71 0.35 -23.19
C ALA A 51 2.64 -0.07 -24.21
N PHE A 52 2.92 -1.10 -25.02
CA PHE A 52 1.95 -1.63 -25.97
C PHE A 52 0.68 -2.13 -25.27
N LEU A 53 0.82 -2.87 -24.17
CA LEU A 53 -0.33 -3.37 -23.41
C LEU A 53 -1.16 -2.23 -22.80
N GLU A 54 -0.53 -1.17 -22.30
CA GLU A 54 -1.25 0.00 -21.79
C GLU A 54 -1.98 0.74 -22.91
N GLU A 55 -1.37 0.88 -24.10
CA GLU A 55 -2.04 1.44 -25.28
C GLU A 55 -3.30 0.64 -25.64
N GLN A 56 -3.25 -0.69 -25.57
CA GLN A 56 -4.43 -1.53 -25.81
C GLN A 56 -5.53 -1.31 -24.75
N VAL A 57 -5.17 -1.13 -23.48
CA VAL A 57 -6.12 -0.79 -22.42
C VAL A 57 -6.76 0.57 -22.70
N VAL A 58 -5.97 1.60 -22.97
CA VAL A 58 -6.43 2.96 -23.27
C VAL A 58 -7.37 2.94 -24.49
N HIS A 59 -6.95 2.31 -25.58
CA HIS A 59 -7.76 2.21 -26.80
C HIS A 59 -9.11 1.53 -26.53
N ARG A 60 -9.10 0.44 -25.75
CA ARG A 60 -10.30 -0.32 -25.45
C ARG A 60 -11.27 0.42 -24.55
N ILE A 61 -10.77 1.04 -23.47
CA ILE A 61 -11.60 1.70 -22.46
C ILE A 61 -12.20 3.02 -22.98
N THR A 62 -11.45 3.75 -23.82
CA THR A 62 -11.88 5.06 -24.35
C THR A 62 -12.69 4.97 -25.64
N ALA A 63 -12.97 3.77 -26.14
CA ALA A 63 -13.79 3.58 -27.33
C ALA A 63 -15.20 4.17 -27.13
N GLN A 64 -15.71 4.87 -28.16
CA GLN A 64 -17.01 5.56 -28.13
C GLN A 64 -18.16 4.65 -27.67
N GLU A 65 -18.14 3.38 -28.09
CA GLU A 65 -19.13 2.38 -27.71
C GLU A 65 -19.21 2.14 -26.19
N VAL A 66 -18.10 2.32 -25.45
CA VAL A 66 -18.06 2.15 -23.99
C VAL A 66 -18.89 3.24 -23.31
N SER A 67 -18.78 4.49 -23.78
CA SER A 67 -19.59 5.61 -23.28
C SER A 67 -21.08 5.34 -23.47
N GLU A 68 -21.47 4.95 -24.69
CA GLU A 68 -22.87 4.68 -25.02
C GLU A 68 -23.42 3.51 -24.21
N MET A 69 -22.62 2.45 -24.02
CA MET A 69 -23.02 1.31 -23.20
C MET A 69 -23.12 1.69 -21.71
N LEU A 70 -22.25 2.55 -21.20
CA LEU A 70 -22.31 3.05 -19.82
C LEU A 70 -23.60 3.85 -19.60
N ASP A 71 -23.92 4.80 -20.48
CA ASP A 71 -25.13 5.61 -20.36
C ASP A 71 -26.40 4.75 -20.41
N GLN A 72 -26.45 3.77 -21.31
CA GLN A 72 -27.56 2.81 -21.39
C GLN A 72 -27.65 1.93 -20.13
N ALA A 73 -26.52 1.42 -19.63
CA ALA A 73 -26.51 0.61 -18.42
C ALA A 73 -26.94 1.42 -17.18
N VAL A 74 -26.56 2.70 -17.10
CA VAL A 74 -26.99 3.62 -16.03
C VAL A 74 -28.49 3.89 -16.11
N ALA A 75 -29.05 4.09 -17.31
CA ALA A 75 -30.49 4.27 -17.49
C ALA A 75 -31.31 3.03 -17.04
N GLU A 76 -30.69 1.85 -17.08
CA GLU A 76 -31.31 0.58 -16.66
C GLU A 76 -30.83 0.09 -15.29
N VAL A 77 -30.17 0.93 -14.48
CA VAL A 77 -29.54 0.54 -13.21
C VAL A 77 -30.51 -0.14 -12.24
N ALA A 78 -31.80 0.21 -12.26
CA ALA A 78 -32.83 -0.40 -11.43
C ALA A 78 -33.09 -1.89 -11.74
N LYS A 79 -32.61 -2.39 -12.89
CA LYS A 79 -32.69 -3.82 -13.28
C LYS A 79 -31.49 -4.64 -12.78
N LEU A 80 -30.44 -3.97 -12.29
CA LEU A 80 -29.20 -4.57 -11.81
C LEU A 80 -29.30 -4.88 -10.32
N ASP A 81 -28.66 -5.97 -9.88
CA ASP A 81 -28.50 -6.25 -8.45
C ASP A 81 -27.43 -5.37 -7.80
N GLN A 82 -27.28 -5.45 -6.47
CA GLN A 82 -26.36 -4.61 -5.71
C GLN A 82 -24.90 -4.70 -6.21
N TRP A 83 -24.42 -5.90 -6.51
CA TRP A 83 -23.05 -6.10 -6.98
C TRP A 83 -22.88 -5.59 -8.41
N GLU A 84 -23.89 -5.79 -9.23
CA GLU A 84 -23.89 -5.28 -10.60
C GLU A 84 -23.89 -3.76 -10.66
N GLN A 85 -24.67 -3.11 -9.79
CA GLN A 85 -24.69 -1.66 -9.62
C GLN A 85 -23.34 -1.12 -9.15
N ALA A 86 -22.72 -1.78 -8.17
CA ALA A 86 -21.38 -1.43 -7.70
C ALA A 86 -20.32 -1.61 -8.78
N ASN A 87 -20.42 -2.70 -9.57
CA ASN A 87 -19.54 -2.92 -10.71
C ASN A 87 -19.70 -1.83 -11.77
N LEU A 88 -20.93 -1.45 -12.10
CA LEU A 88 -21.20 -0.37 -13.04
C LEU A 88 -20.64 0.97 -12.54
N ARG A 89 -20.78 1.27 -11.24
CA ARG A 89 -20.16 2.45 -10.61
C ARG A 89 -18.64 2.44 -10.78
N ASN A 90 -17.99 1.31 -10.53
CA ASN A 90 -16.54 1.17 -10.65
C ASN A 90 -16.07 1.24 -12.10
N MET A 91 -16.80 0.63 -13.04
CA MET A 91 -16.57 0.75 -14.48
C MET A 91 -16.64 2.21 -14.92
N LYS A 92 -17.68 2.93 -14.50
CA LYS A 92 -17.84 4.36 -14.79
C LYS A 92 -16.68 5.17 -14.22
N ARG A 93 -16.27 4.93 -12.98
CA ARG A 93 -15.12 5.60 -12.36
C ARG A 93 -13.84 5.39 -13.16
N ILE A 94 -13.54 4.15 -13.53
CA ILE A 94 -12.35 3.81 -14.34
C ILE A 94 -12.43 4.53 -15.69
N TYR A 95 -13.54 4.39 -16.40
CA TYR A 95 -13.76 5.06 -17.69
C TYR A 95 -13.55 6.58 -17.58
N THR A 96 -14.21 7.20 -16.61
CA THR A 96 -14.11 8.64 -16.35
C THR A 96 -12.67 9.07 -16.11
N ASN A 97 -11.90 8.35 -15.29
CA ASN A 97 -10.49 8.68 -15.07
C ASN A 97 -9.65 8.63 -16.36
N TYR A 98 -9.93 7.68 -17.26
CA TYR A 98 -9.21 7.58 -18.54
C TYR A 98 -9.57 8.70 -19.52
N ILE A 99 -10.83 9.15 -19.56
CA ILE A 99 -11.26 10.21 -20.50
C ILE A 99 -11.11 11.63 -19.95
N ALA A 100 -10.88 11.77 -18.64
CA ALA A 100 -10.75 13.08 -18.00
C ALA A 100 -9.44 13.81 -18.35
N VAL A 101 -8.46 13.10 -18.93
CA VAL A 101 -7.14 13.63 -19.21
C VAL A 101 -6.79 13.38 -20.67
N ASP A 102 -6.21 14.39 -21.32
CA ASP A 102 -5.75 14.28 -22.71
C ASP A 102 -4.69 13.17 -22.89
N GLY A 103 -4.87 12.33 -23.91
CA GLY A 103 -3.98 11.19 -24.17
C GLY A 103 -2.55 11.60 -24.52
N LYS A 104 -2.34 12.75 -25.18
CA LYS A 104 -1.00 13.26 -25.47
C LYS A 104 -0.32 13.77 -24.21
N LEU A 105 -1.06 14.40 -23.30
CA LEU A 105 -0.57 14.78 -21.98
C LEU A 105 -0.14 13.55 -21.17
N MET A 106 -0.95 12.48 -21.16
CA MET A 106 -0.60 11.23 -20.48
C MET A 106 0.65 10.55 -21.07
N ALA A 107 0.82 10.56 -22.39
CA ALA A 107 2.04 10.04 -23.03
C ALA A 107 3.28 10.84 -22.64
N GLN A 108 3.19 12.18 -22.62
CA GLN A 108 4.27 13.07 -22.18
C GLN A 108 4.61 12.85 -20.70
N TYR A 109 3.60 12.68 -19.86
CA TYR A 109 3.74 12.36 -18.45
C TYR A 109 4.49 11.04 -18.23
N SER A 110 4.09 9.97 -18.94
CA SER A 110 4.78 8.68 -18.84
C SER A 110 6.25 8.78 -19.27
N GLU A 111 6.55 9.49 -20.36
CA GLU A 111 7.91 9.68 -20.85
C GLU A 111 8.78 10.42 -19.82
N ILE A 112 8.26 11.51 -19.23
CA ILE A 112 9.04 12.28 -18.25
C ILE A 112 9.22 11.55 -16.93
N CYS A 113 8.22 10.80 -16.44
CA CYS A 113 8.36 9.97 -15.24
C CYS A 113 9.42 8.89 -15.43
N ASN A 114 9.47 8.22 -16.58
CA ASN A 114 10.52 7.23 -16.87
C ASN A 114 11.92 7.84 -16.84
N LYS A 115 12.09 9.02 -17.47
CA LYS A 115 13.36 9.76 -17.45
C LYS A 115 13.73 10.22 -16.04
N SER A 116 12.77 10.78 -15.31
CA SER A 116 12.93 11.24 -13.93
C SER A 116 13.33 10.10 -13.00
N ASN A 117 12.71 8.92 -13.13
CA ASN A 117 13.06 7.72 -12.37
C ASN A 117 14.48 7.22 -12.66
N ALA A 118 14.91 7.24 -13.92
CA ALA A 118 16.29 6.87 -14.27
C ALA A 118 17.29 7.85 -13.63
N VAL A 119 17.04 9.15 -13.76
CA VAL A 119 17.89 10.20 -13.17
C VAL A 119 17.87 10.15 -11.64
N TRP A 120 16.74 9.86 -11.01
CA TRP A 120 16.64 9.72 -9.55
C TRP A 120 17.56 8.62 -9.01
N ARG A 121 17.69 7.49 -9.71
CA ARG A 121 18.61 6.41 -9.30
C ARG A 121 20.06 6.90 -9.26
N GLU A 122 20.48 7.67 -10.27
CA GLU A 122 21.82 8.25 -10.34
C GLU A 122 22.01 9.38 -9.31
N ALA A 123 21.05 10.30 -9.22
CA ALA A 123 21.03 11.40 -8.25
C ALA A 123 21.11 10.88 -6.81
N ARG A 124 20.33 9.84 -6.47
CA ARG A 124 20.38 9.20 -5.16
C ARG A 124 21.71 8.49 -4.90
N ALA A 125 22.30 7.83 -5.90
CA ALA A 125 23.61 7.21 -5.74
C ALA A 125 24.73 8.25 -5.50
N ASN A 126 24.59 9.44 -6.08
CA ASN A 126 25.57 10.52 -6.00
C ASN A 126 25.28 11.60 -4.96
N ASN A 127 24.16 11.50 -4.23
CA ASN A 127 23.65 12.56 -3.33
C ASN A 127 23.53 13.92 -4.03
N ASP A 128 22.94 13.94 -5.23
CA ASP A 128 22.86 15.12 -6.10
C ASP A 128 21.40 15.50 -6.39
N TRP A 129 20.81 16.30 -5.50
CA TRP A 129 19.46 16.83 -5.68
C TRP A 129 19.31 17.72 -6.92
N GLU A 130 20.34 18.49 -7.27
CA GLU A 130 20.31 19.40 -8.42
C GLU A 130 20.24 18.64 -9.74
N MET A 131 20.82 17.44 -9.82
CA MET A 131 20.65 16.55 -10.97
C MET A 131 19.19 16.15 -11.21
N LEU A 132 18.44 15.84 -10.14
CA LEU A 132 17.03 15.43 -10.23
C LEU A 132 16.09 16.62 -10.47
N THR A 133 16.38 17.76 -9.84
CA THR A 133 15.52 18.96 -9.81
C THR A 133 14.86 19.30 -11.16
N PRO A 134 15.59 19.46 -12.29
CA PRO A 134 14.98 19.85 -13.57
C PRO A 134 14.04 18.78 -14.17
N TYR A 135 14.17 17.51 -13.77
CA TYR A 135 13.26 16.45 -14.18
C TYR A 135 12.04 16.41 -13.29
N LEU A 136 12.23 16.54 -11.97
CA LEU A 136 11.14 16.57 -11.02
C LEU A 136 10.25 17.81 -11.21
N GLU A 137 10.80 18.98 -11.55
CA GLU A 137 10.03 20.17 -11.94
C GLU A 137 9.09 19.86 -13.11
N LYS A 138 9.58 19.16 -14.15
CA LYS A 138 8.75 18.77 -15.30
C LYS A 138 7.70 17.72 -14.93
N VAL A 139 8.03 16.76 -14.05
CA VAL A 139 7.04 15.79 -13.54
C VAL A 139 5.93 16.52 -12.81
N VAL A 140 6.26 17.41 -11.88
CA VAL A 140 5.28 18.20 -11.11
C VAL A 140 4.41 19.05 -12.04
N ASP A 141 5.00 19.69 -13.05
CA ASP A 141 4.24 20.46 -14.04
C ASP A 141 3.27 19.60 -14.86
N MET A 142 3.64 18.37 -15.22
CA MET A 142 2.72 17.43 -15.88
C MET A 142 1.61 16.99 -14.92
N VAL A 143 1.96 16.59 -13.69
CA VAL A 143 0.99 16.13 -12.70
C VAL A 143 -0.01 17.24 -12.35
N ARG A 144 0.41 18.50 -12.24
CA ARG A 144 -0.49 19.64 -12.03
C ARG A 144 -1.52 19.76 -13.17
N LYS A 145 -1.08 19.71 -14.42
CA LYS A 145 -1.99 19.78 -15.59
C LYS A 145 -2.96 18.60 -15.63
N ILE A 146 -2.48 17.40 -15.30
CA ILE A 146 -3.31 16.20 -15.20
C ILE A 146 -4.36 16.37 -14.09
N ALA A 147 -3.92 16.81 -12.91
CA ALA A 147 -4.78 17.03 -11.76
C ALA A 147 -5.84 18.09 -12.04
N GLU A 148 -5.49 19.19 -12.71
CA GLU A 148 -6.42 20.24 -13.14
C GLU A 148 -7.49 19.70 -14.09
N GLN A 149 -7.10 19.04 -15.19
CA GLN A 149 -8.05 18.45 -16.14
C GLN A 149 -8.99 17.44 -15.47
N ARG A 150 -8.41 16.58 -14.62
CA ARG A 150 -9.17 15.57 -13.88
C ARG A 150 -10.11 16.20 -12.85
N ALA A 151 -9.66 17.21 -12.14
CA ALA A 151 -10.44 17.93 -11.14
C ALA A 151 -11.62 18.68 -11.75
N ASP A 152 -11.42 19.35 -12.89
CA ASP A 152 -12.48 20.02 -13.64
C ASP A 152 -13.55 19.01 -14.08
N TYR A 153 -13.12 17.88 -14.64
CA TYR A 153 -14.02 16.83 -15.08
C TYR A 153 -14.81 16.21 -13.92
N LEU A 154 -14.14 15.94 -12.80
CA LEU A 154 -14.71 15.29 -11.61
C LEU A 154 -15.40 16.26 -10.64
N SER A 155 -15.34 17.57 -10.88
CA SER A 155 -15.85 18.61 -9.98
C SER A 155 -15.27 18.52 -8.55
N MET A 156 -13.94 18.46 -8.44
CA MET A 156 -13.20 18.42 -7.17
C MET A 156 -11.96 19.32 -7.21
N THR A 157 -11.16 19.34 -6.15
CA THR A 157 -9.87 20.07 -6.17
C THR A 157 -8.78 19.26 -6.89
N PRO A 158 -7.75 19.91 -7.48
CA PRO A 158 -6.63 19.21 -8.10
C PRO A 158 -6.00 18.16 -7.20
N TYR A 159 -5.69 18.50 -5.95
CA TYR A 159 -5.07 17.55 -5.02
C TYR A 159 -6.00 16.40 -4.62
N ASN A 160 -7.30 16.64 -4.45
CA ASN A 160 -8.28 15.56 -4.23
C ASN A 160 -8.36 14.61 -5.44
N SER A 161 -8.16 15.11 -6.66
CA SER A 161 -8.14 14.26 -7.87
C SER A 161 -6.93 13.31 -7.90
N LEU A 162 -5.82 13.68 -7.25
CA LEU A 162 -4.64 12.83 -7.06
C LEU A 162 -4.89 11.78 -5.98
N LEU A 163 -5.45 12.18 -4.82
CA LEU A 163 -5.85 11.26 -3.75
C LEU A 163 -6.84 10.19 -4.24
N ASN A 164 -7.83 10.60 -5.03
CA ASN A 164 -8.89 9.74 -5.55
C ASN A 164 -8.40 8.65 -6.52
N GLU A 165 -7.18 8.78 -7.06
CA GLU A 165 -6.54 7.72 -7.85
C GLU A 165 -6.19 6.51 -6.99
N PHE A 166 -5.73 6.75 -5.75
CA PHE A 166 -5.25 5.72 -4.84
C PHE A 166 -6.29 5.31 -3.79
N ASP A 167 -7.11 6.24 -3.31
CA ASP A 167 -8.14 5.99 -2.31
C ASP A 167 -9.47 6.66 -2.73
N PRO A 168 -10.32 5.97 -3.50
CA PRO A 168 -11.52 6.56 -4.08
C PRO A 168 -12.45 7.19 -3.03
N GLY A 169 -12.86 8.43 -3.27
CA GLY A 169 -13.71 9.21 -2.37
C GLY A 169 -12.99 9.88 -1.19
N ARG A 170 -11.67 9.68 -1.03
CA ARG A 170 -10.87 10.36 -0.01
C ARG A 170 -10.73 11.85 -0.33
N THR A 171 -10.70 12.69 0.72
CA THR A 171 -10.43 14.12 0.58
C THR A 171 -9.27 14.56 1.46
N SER A 172 -8.59 15.63 1.04
CA SER A 172 -7.52 16.25 1.83
C SER A 172 -8.03 16.80 3.17
N ALA A 173 -9.28 17.27 3.22
CA ALA A 173 -9.88 17.78 4.46
C ALA A 173 -9.97 16.70 5.55
N GLU A 174 -10.43 15.50 5.19
CA GLU A 174 -10.44 14.34 6.11
C GLU A 174 -9.02 13.96 6.57
N ILE A 175 -8.06 13.92 5.64
CA ILE A 175 -6.67 13.58 5.96
C ILE A 175 -6.06 14.65 6.88
N ASP A 176 -6.34 15.94 6.65
CA ASP A 176 -5.85 17.04 7.47
C ASP A 176 -6.34 16.90 8.92
N GLU A 177 -7.61 16.54 9.13
CA GLU A 177 -8.16 16.29 10.47
C GLU A 177 -7.46 15.11 11.16
N HIS A 178 -7.31 13.99 10.46
CA HIS A 178 -6.63 12.81 11.00
C HIS A 178 -5.17 13.09 11.34
N PHE A 179 -4.42 13.71 10.41
CA PHE A 179 -3.00 13.98 10.59
C PHE A 179 -2.76 15.06 11.63
N SER A 180 -3.63 16.08 11.73
CA SER A 180 -3.55 17.06 12.82
C SER A 180 -3.73 16.41 14.19
N TYR A 181 -4.63 15.43 14.31
CA TYR A 181 -4.79 14.67 15.55
C TYR A 181 -3.55 13.84 15.87
N LEU A 182 -3.02 13.07 14.90
CA LEU A 182 -1.81 12.26 15.11
C LEU A 182 -0.58 13.10 15.48
N SER A 183 -0.35 14.23 14.81
CA SER A 183 0.80 15.12 15.10
C SER A 183 0.79 15.68 16.54
N LYS A 184 -0.37 15.73 17.19
CA LYS A 184 -0.49 16.18 18.59
C LYS A 184 -0.22 15.06 19.59
N GLU A 185 -0.65 13.84 19.28
CA GLU A 185 -0.60 12.70 20.21
C GLU A 185 0.71 11.91 20.15
N LEU A 186 1.28 11.75 18.94
CA LEU A 186 2.47 10.89 18.74
C LEU A 186 3.72 11.36 19.51
N PRO A 187 4.03 12.67 19.66
CA PRO A 187 5.21 13.11 20.42
C PRO A 187 5.21 12.66 21.88
N GLU A 188 4.04 12.61 22.53
CA GLU A 188 3.93 12.14 23.92
C GLU A 188 4.27 10.65 24.03
N ILE A 189 3.72 9.83 23.14
CA ILE A 189 3.97 8.37 23.11
C ILE A 189 5.45 8.09 22.85
N LEU A 190 6.02 8.78 21.86
CA LEU A 190 7.43 8.67 21.51
C LEU A 190 8.33 9.01 22.71
N GLY A 191 8.11 10.18 23.33
CA GLY A 191 8.89 10.64 24.47
C GLY A 191 8.83 9.66 25.65
N ALA A 192 7.63 9.27 26.06
CA ALA A 192 7.45 8.36 27.19
C ALA A 192 8.05 6.96 26.94
N ARG A 193 7.97 6.44 25.71
CA ARG A 193 8.63 5.18 25.35
C ARG A 193 10.15 5.30 25.34
N MET A 194 10.69 6.40 24.80
CA MET A 194 12.14 6.64 24.77
C MET A 194 12.76 6.78 26.16
N GLU A 195 12.02 7.32 27.14
CA GLU A 195 12.47 7.42 28.54
C GLU A 195 12.57 6.07 29.26
N THR A 196 11.77 5.09 28.86
CA THR A 196 11.62 3.80 29.56
C THR A 196 12.29 2.63 28.86
N GLN A 197 12.50 2.72 27.55
CA GLN A 197 13.11 1.65 26.76
C GLN A 197 14.63 1.58 26.93
N GLN A 198 15.19 0.40 26.69
CA GLN A 198 16.65 0.21 26.61
C GLN A 198 17.19 0.60 25.23
N VAL A 199 18.50 0.85 25.16
CA VAL A 199 19.20 1.05 23.89
C VAL A 199 19.02 -0.18 23.02
N LYS A 200 18.75 0.01 21.72
CA LYS A 200 18.58 -1.11 20.79
C LYS A 200 19.91 -1.79 20.53
N ASP A 201 20.00 -3.05 20.91
CA ASP A 201 21.12 -3.92 20.52
C ASP A 201 21.05 -4.29 19.03
N ARG A 202 22.19 -4.68 18.47
CA ARG A 202 22.24 -5.36 17.16
C ARG A 202 21.81 -6.82 17.33
N TRP A 203 21.31 -7.41 16.25
CA TRP A 203 21.05 -8.83 16.23
C TRP A 203 22.35 -9.64 16.46
N PRO A 204 22.33 -10.68 17.32
CA PRO A 204 23.56 -11.23 17.90
C PRO A 204 24.37 -12.18 17.00
N PHE A 205 23.79 -12.75 15.93
CA PHE A 205 24.48 -13.71 15.05
C PHE A 205 23.89 -13.75 13.65
N LEU A 206 24.66 -14.18 12.66
CA LEU A 206 24.18 -14.26 11.28
C LEU A 206 23.17 -15.40 11.11
N VAL A 207 22.09 -15.15 10.37
CA VAL A 207 21.07 -16.16 10.04
C VAL A 207 20.99 -16.30 8.51
N PRO A 208 21.33 -17.46 7.95
CA PRO A 208 21.31 -17.66 6.50
C PRO A 208 19.94 -17.41 5.88
N THR A 209 19.94 -16.88 4.65
CA THR A 209 18.73 -16.55 3.88
C THR A 209 17.70 -17.69 3.85
N GLU A 210 18.13 -18.93 3.64
CA GLU A 210 17.23 -20.10 3.57
C GLU A 210 16.48 -20.35 4.89
N ALA A 211 17.11 -20.10 6.04
CA ALA A 211 16.47 -20.24 7.34
C ALA A 211 15.42 -19.14 7.56
N GLN A 212 15.72 -17.90 7.15
CA GLN A 212 14.77 -16.79 7.20
C GLN A 212 13.56 -17.06 6.30
N LYS A 213 13.81 -17.50 5.05
CA LYS A 213 12.78 -17.86 4.09
C LYS A 213 11.89 -18.99 4.60
N LYS A 214 12.49 -20.04 5.18
CA LYS A 214 11.75 -21.14 5.80
C LYS A 214 10.78 -20.64 6.87
N LEU A 215 11.24 -19.80 7.79
CA LEU A 215 10.39 -19.24 8.85
C LEU A 215 9.25 -18.38 8.27
N GLY A 216 9.54 -17.54 7.27
CA GLY A 216 8.51 -16.76 6.60
C GLY A 216 7.45 -17.62 5.90
N VAL A 217 7.89 -18.67 5.19
CA VAL A 217 6.99 -19.63 4.53
C VAL A 217 6.13 -20.39 5.55
N GLU A 218 6.69 -20.79 6.70
CA GLU A 218 5.92 -21.40 7.81
C GLU A 218 4.76 -20.48 8.22
N TYR A 219 5.01 -19.18 8.45
CA TYR A 219 3.94 -18.24 8.82
C TYR A 219 2.94 -17.95 7.70
N MET A 220 3.38 -17.90 6.43
CA MET A 220 2.45 -17.80 5.30
C MET A 220 1.48 -18.98 5.29
N GLN A 221 1.96 -20.20 5.54
CA GLN A 221 1.11 -21.39 5.63
C GLN A 221 0.15 -21.32 6.83
N GLU A 222 0.62 -20.89 8.01
CA GLU A 222 -0.21 -20.74 9.20
C GLU A 222 -1.31 -19.68 9.03
N MET A 223 -1.07 -18.65 8.21
CA MET A 223 -2.08 -17.66 7.83
C MET A 223 -3.07 -18.18 6.77
N GLY A 224 -2.77 -19.30 6.12
CA GLY A 224 -3.59 -19.90 5.07
C GLY A 224 -3.27 -19.42 3.67
N PHE A 225 -2.08 -18.87 3.41
CA PHE A 225 -1.64 -18.52 2.07
C PHE A 225 -1.61 -19.76 1.16
N ASN A 226 -2.25 -19.67 0.00
CA ASN A 226 -2.32 -20.78 -0.94
C ASN A 226 -1.15 -20.75 -1.93
N PHE A 227 -0.12 -21.56 -1.69
CA PHE A 227 1.04 -21.71 -2.59
C PHE A 227 0.73 -22.41 -3.93
N SER A 228 -0.46 -22.99 -4.12
CA SER A 228 -0.92 -23.43 -5.45
C SER A 228 -1.50 -22.27 -6.27
N SER A 229 -1.62 -21.09 -5.67
CA SER A 229 -2.23 -19.87 -6.21
C SER A 229 -1.38 -18.65 -5.84
N GLY A 230 -0.07 -18.87 -5.73
CA GLY A 230 0.87 -17.83 -5.37
C GLY A 230 2.26 -18.35 -5.02
N ARG A 231 3.19 -17.43 -4.79
CA ARG A 231 4.60 -17.75 -4.54
C ARG A 231 5.32 -16.63 -3.79
N LEU A 232 6.47 -16.99 -3.20
CA LEU A 232 7.42 -16.08 -2.57
C LEU A 232 8.76 -16.16 -3.30
N ASP A 233 9.21 -15.05 -3.85
CA ASP A 233 10.49 -14.89 -4.52
C ASP A 233 11.32 -13.74 -3.90
N THR A 234 12.45 -13.40 -4.53
CA THR A 234 13.37 -12.36 -4.03
C THR A 234 13.42 -11.19 -4.99
N SER A 235 13.45 -9.97 -4.46
CA SER A 235 13.60 -8.71 -5.20
C SER A 235 14.36 -7.69 -4.36
N THR A 236 14.73 -6.55 -4.96
CA THR A 236 15.36 -5.43 -4.26
C THR A 236 14.43 -4.77 -3.25
N HIS A 237 13.15 -4.61 -3.64
CA HIS A 237 12.10 -4.02 -2.82
C HIS A 237 10.94 -5.01 -2.72
N PRO A 238 10.53 -5.43 -1.51
CA PRO A 238 9.33 -6.26 -1.33
C PRO A 238 8.10 -5.64 -1.99
N PHE A 239 7.27 -6.47 -2.61
CA PHE A 239 5.99 -6.09 -3.18
C PHE A 239 5.07 -7.31 -3.32
N CYS A 240 3.78 -7.04 -3.45
CA CYS A 240 2.73 -7.98 -3.81
C CYS A 240 2.17 -7.63 -5.19
N ASN A 241 2.17 -8.59 -6.12
CA ASN A 241 1.71 -8.45 -7.48
C ASN A 241 0.99 -9.73 -7.93
N GLY A 242 0.50 -9.73 -9.18
CA GLY A 242 -0.10 -10.87 -9.83
C GLY A 242 -1.52 -10.59 -10.33
N GLY A 243 -2.18 -11.65 -10.76
CA GLY A 243 -3.56 -11.63 -11.21
C GLY A 243 -4.21 -12.95 -10.89
N TRP A 244 -5.46 -12.95 -10.45
CA TRP A 244 -6.16 -14.15 -10.01
C TRP A 244 -5.99 -15.31 -11.03
N PRO A 245 -5.67 -16.55 -10.60
CA PRO A 245 -5.47 -17.00 -9.22
C PRO A 245 -3.99 -16.96 -8.78
N ASP A 246 -3.10 -16.26 -9.46
CA ASP A 246 -1.66 -16.27 -9.23
C ASP A 246 -1.22 -14.97 -8.53
N ILE A 247 -1.12 -15.00 -7.20
CA ILE A 247 -0.69 -13.86 -6.38
C ILE A 247 0.73 -14.08 -5.88
N ARG A 248 1.64 -13.21 -6.26
CA ARG A 248 3.08 -13.35 -6.02
C ARG A 248 3.55 -12.27 -5.07
N ILE A 249 4.36 -12.66 -4.09
CA ILE A 249 5.03 -11.73 -3.20
C ILE A 249 6.54 -11.88 -3.33
N THR A 250 7.25 -10.82 -2.98
CA THR A 250 8.71 -10.83 -2.92
C THR A 250 9.18 -10.37 -1.55
N SER A 251 10.39 -10.79 -1.16
CA SER A 251 11.05 -10.24 0.02
C SER A 251 12.55 -10.06 -0.25
N ARG A 252 13.22 -9.36 0.65
CA ARG A 252 14.67 -9.19 0.68
C ARG A 252 15.21 -9.75 2.00
N TYR A 253 16.44 -10.27 1.96
CA TYR A 253 17.05 -10.94 3.09
C TYR A 253 18.30 -10.19 3.56
N ASP A 254 18.45 -10.08 4.88
CA ASP A 254 19.64 -9.54 5.53
C ASP A 254 20.08 -10.57 6.57
N GLU A 255 21.22 -11.21 6.34
CA GLU A 255 21.75 -12.22 7.26
C GLU A 255 22.11 -11.64 8.63
N SER A 256 22.35 -10.33 8.71
CA SER A 256 22.63 -9.62 9.95
C SER A 256 21.39 -9.13 10.69
N ASP A 257 20.21 -9.14 10.05
CA ASP A 257 18.93 -8.87 10.71
C ASP A 257 17.79 -9.70 10.09
N PRO A 258 17.54 -10.93 10.59
CA PRO A 258 16.51 -11.82 10.05
C PRO A 258 15.09 -11.31 10.25
N ILE A 259 14.90 -10.29 11.09
CA ILE A 259 13.59 -9.69 11.39
C ILE A 259 13.10 -8.89 10.19
N THR A 260 14.01 -8.21 9.50
CA THR A 260 13.70 -7.43 8.29
C THR A 260 13.00 -8.30 7.25
N ALA A 261 13.54 -9.47 6.94
CA ALA A 261 12.95 -10.38 5.96
C ALA A 261 11.62 -10.97 6.44
N LEU A 262 11.54 -11.38 7.71
CA LEU A 262 10.32 -11.95 8.28
C LEU A 262 9.17 -10.93 8.23
N TYR A 263 9.41 -9.70 8.66
CA TYR A 263 8.37 -8.67 8.67
C TYR A 263 8.01 -8.19 7.27
N GLY A 264 8.96 -8.14 6.34
CA GLY A 264 8.66 -7.95 4.92
C GLY A 264 7.74 -9.04 4.39
N ILE A 265 8.02 -10.32 4.69
CA ILE A 265 7.14 -11.44 4.29
C ILE A 265 5.75 -11.33 4.93
N LEU A 266 5.67 -11.00 6.23
CA LEU A 266 4.39 -10.81 6.91
C LEU A 266 3.57 -9.67 6.30
N HIS A 267 4.22 -8.55 5.98
CA HIS A 267 3.61 -7.39 5.33
C HIS A 267 3.03 -7.78 3.97
N GLU A 268 3.85 -8.32 3.08
CA GLU A 268 3.41 -8.70 1.73
C GLU A 268 2.40 -9.87 1.75
N ALA A 269 2.51 -10.78 2.73
CA ALA A 269 1.51 -11.83 2.91
C ALA A 269 0.13 -11.25 3.28
N GLY A 270 0.06 -10.17 4.06
CA GLY A 270 -1.21 -9.49 4.34
C GLY A 270 -1.87 -8.93 3.08
N HIS A 271 -1.09 -8.27 2.22
CA HIS A 271 -1.53 -7.85 0.89
C HIS A 271 -2.04 -9.04 0.07
N ALA A 272 -1.27 -10.12 0.00
CA ALA A 272 -1.62 -11.25 -0.84
C ALA A 272 -2.81 -12.06 -0.32
N LEU A 273 -3.01 -12.13 0.99
CA LEU A 273 -4.17 -12.77 1.60
C LEU A 273 -5.46 -12.01 1.30
N TYR A 274 -5.41 -10.67 1.21
CA TYR A 274 -6.54 -9.89 0.71
C TYR A 274 -6.88 -10.32 -0.72
N GLU A 275 -5.89 -10.29 -1.62
CA GLU A 275 -6.06 -10.64 -3.04
C GLU A 275 -6.57 -12.08 -3.23
N GLN A 276 -6.04 -13.05 -2.48
CA GLN A 276 -6.48 -14.47 -2.57
C GLN A 276 -7.91 -14.70 -2.07
N GLN A 277 -8.44 -13.80 -1.24
CA GLN A 277 -9.76 -13.90 -0.62
C GLN A 277 -10.84 -13.01 -1.26
N LEU A 278 -10.49 -12.29 -2.32
CA LEU A 278 -11.44 -11.52 -3.13
C LEU A 278 -12.55 -12.43 -3.71
N PRO A 279 -13.77 -11.89 -3.93
CA PRO A 279 -14.94 -12.66 -4.32
C PRO A 279 -14.78 -13.29 -5.71
N ARG A 280 -14.66 -14.62 -5.73
CA ARG A 280 -14.41 -15.40 -6.96
C ARG A 280 -15.40 -15.15 -8.09
N ALA A 281 -16.66 -14.84 -7.77
CA ALA A 281 -17.70 -14.55 -8.76
C ALA A 281 -17.46 -13.26 -9.55
N TRP A 282 -16.64 -12.35 -9.01
CA TRP A 282 -16.37 -11.02 -9.55
C TRP A 282 -14.90 -10.78 -9.92
N ARG A 283 -14.06 -11.81 -9.85
CA ARG A 283 -12.59 -11.73 -10.00
C ARG A 283 -12.11 -11.05 -11.28
N ASP A 284 -12.90 -11.09 -12.36
CA ASP A 284 -12.55 -10.50 -13.67
C ASP A 284 -13.28 -9.17 -13.91
N GLN A 285 -13.83 -8.56 -12.86
CA GLN A 285 -14.62 -7.33 -12.89
C GLN A 285 -14.09 -6.31 -11.89
N PRO A 286 -14.23 -4.99 -12.17
CA PRO A 286 -13.80 -3.92 -11.26
C PRO A 286 -14.31 -4.03 -9.82
N VAL A 287 -15.53 -4.50 -9.59
CA VAL A 287 -16.07 -4.69 -8.23
C VAL A 287 -15.35 -5.79 -7.44
N GLY A 288 -14.73 -6.75 -8.13
CA GLY A 288 -13.99 -7.83 -7.49
C GLY A 288 -12.56 -7.48 -7.09
N CYS A 289 -12.06 -6.28 -7.43
CA CYS A 289 -10.73 -5.82 -7.03
C CYS A 289 -10.72 -5.27 -5.59
N ALA A 290 -9.55 -5.30 -4.94
CA ALA A 290 -9.33 -4.64 -3.66
C ALA A 290 -9.68 -3.13 -3.72
N HIS A 291 -10.31 -2.63 -2.65
CA HIS A 291 -10.80 -1.25 -2.60
C HIS A 291 -9.70 -0.26 -2.16
N GLY A 292 -8.96 0.30 -3.12
CA GLY A 292 -8.00 1.37 -2.86
C GLY A 292 -6.80 0.96 -1.99
N MET A 293 -5.78 1.82 -1.96
CA MET A 293 -4.52 1.51 -1.30
C MET A 293 -4.60 1.61 0.22
N SER A 294 -5.46 2.48 0.78
CA SER A 294 -5.57 2.60 2.24
C SER A 294 -6.08 1.30 2.90
N LEU A 295 -7.02 0.60 2.25
CA LEU A 295 -7.51 -0.68 2.73
C LEU A 295 -6.53 -1.82 2.40
N HIS A 296 -5.90 -1.77 1.24
CA HIS A 296 -4.87 -2.75 0.86
C HIS A 296 -3.73 -2.76 1.88
N GLU A 297 -3.20 -1.58 2.21
CA GLU A 297 -2.19 -1.38 3.24
C GLU A 297 -2.68 -1.74 4.65
N SER A 298 -3.97 -1.55 4.93
CA SER A 298 -4.49 -1.97 6.22
C SER A 298 -4.38 -3.47 6.43
N GLN A 299 -4.43 -4.29 5.37
CA GLN A 299 -4.28 -5.75 5.50
C GLN A 299 -2.82 -6.15 5.73
N SER A 300 -1.87 -5.51 5.03
CA SER A 300 -0.44 -5.73 5.28
C SER A 300 -0.04 -5.29 6.68
N LEU A 301 -0.44 -4.10 7.11
CA LEU A 301 -0.16 -3.58 8.45
C LEU A 301 -0.95 -4.30 9.55
N PHE A 302 -2.10 -4.90 9.25
CA PHE A 302 -2.76 -5.79 10.20
C PHE A 302 -1.88 -7.00 10.50
N VAL A 303 -1.41 -7.69 9.47
CA VAL A 303 -0.54 -8.86 9.66
C VAL A 303 0.81 -8.46 10.26
N GLU A 304 1.45 -7.43 9.73
CA GLU A 304 2.76 -6.99 10.18
C GLU A 304 2.71 -6.41 11.61
N LYS A 305 1.81 -5.45 11.87
CA LYS A 305 1.82 -4.68 13.12
C LYS A 305 0.82 -5.20 14.14
N GLN A 306 -0.41 -5.54 13.76
CA GLN A 306 -1.44 -5.97 14.72
C GLN A 306 -1.19 -7.41 15.21
N ILE A 307 -0.73 -8.29 14.33
CA ILE A 307 -0.32 -9.67 14.65
C ILE A 307 1.17 -9.72 14.98
N GLY A 308 2.04 -9.37 14.03
CA GLY A 308 3.49 -9.59 14.10
C GLY A 308 4.16 -8.92 15.30
N ARG A 309 3.74 -7.71 15.68
CA ARG A 309 4.29 -6.99 16.85
C ARG A 309 3.54 -7.24 18.16
N HIS A 310 2.54 -8.13 18.17
CA HIS A 310 1.83 -8.42 19.41
C HIS A 310 2.70 -9.26 20.36
N PRO A 311 2.80 -8.95 21.67
CA PRO A 311 3.66 -9.69 22.61
C PRO A 311 3.42 -11.20 22.62
N LYS A 312 2.16 -11.64 22.48
CA LYS A 312 1.82 -13.07 22.38
C LYS A 312 2.36 -13.74 21.11
N PHE A 313 2.36 -13.03 19.98
CA PHE A 313 3.00 -13.54 18.76
C PHE A 313 4.52 -13.57 18.91
N ILE A 314 5.12 -12.52 19.49
CA ILE A 314 6.57 -12.47 19.72
C ILE A 314 7.02 -13.62 20.66
N SER A 315 6.23 -13.95 21.67
CA SER A 315 6.45 -15.11 22.54
C SER A 315 6.47 -16.42 21.75
N HIS A 316 5.49 -16.61 20.85
CA HIS A 316 5.43 -17.76 19.95
C HIS A 316 6.62 -17.78 18.98
N LEU A 317 6.93 -16.64 18.37
CA LEU A 317 8.05 -16.45 17.46
C LEU A 317 9.38 -16.80 18.12
N SER A 318 9.62 -16.40 19.37
CA SER A 318 10.85 -16.75 20.08
C SER A 318 11.04 -18.27 20.16
N LYS A 319 9.96 -19.01 20.46
CA LYS A 319 9.99 -20.49 20.53
C LYS A 319 10.24 -21.10 19.15
N ARG A 320 9.69 -20.52 18.09
CA ARG A 320 9.89 -20.98 16.71
C ARG A 320 11.32 -20.71 16.23
N MET A 321 11.85 -19.52 16.50
CA MET A 321 13.23 -19.13 16.23
C MET A 321 14.24 -20.04 16.94
N LYS A 322 13.98 -20.45 18.18
CA LYS A 322 14.79 -21.45 18.90
C LYS A 322 14.88 -22.80 18.20
N VAL A 323 14.00 -23.10 17.26
CA VAL A 323 14.07 -24.36 16.51
C VAL A 323 14.61 -24.12 15.10
N VAL A 324 14.22 -23.03 14.44
CA VAL A 324 14.67 -22.73 13.08
C VAL A 324 16.10 -22.18 13.05
N PHE A 325 16.53 -21.41 14.06
CA PHE A 325 17.81 -20.71 14.06
C PHE A 325 18.87 -21.30 15.00
N ASN A 326 18.54 -22.32 15.80
CA ASN A 326 19.43 -22.85 16.84
C ASN A 326 20.75 -23.44 16.31
N GLU A 327 20.84 -23.76 15.02
CA GLU A 327 22.09 -24.23 14.42
C GLU A 327 23.06 -23.09 14.05
N PHE A 328 22.63 -21.83 14.06
CA PHE A 328 23.43 -20.67 13.61
C PHE A 328 23.97 -19.81 14.75
N GLY A 329 23.42 -19.93 15.96
CA GLY A 329 23.84 -19.12 17.09
C GLY A 329 23.05 -19.40 18.36
N ASP A 330 23.38 -18.64 19.40
CA ASP A 330 22.72 -18.75 20.70
C ASP A 330 21.22 -18.45 20.61
N THR A 331 20.45 -19.05 21.51
CA THR A 331 19.04 -18.75 21.63
C THR A 331 18.84 -17.29 22.05
N VAL A 332 18.08 -16.56 21.23
CA VAL A 332 17.59 -15.23 21.61
C VAL A 332 16.56 -15.36 22.74
N ASP A 333 16.77 -14.62 23.82
CA ASP A 333 15.82 -14.54 24.93
C ASP A 333 14.50 -13.85 24.51
N GLU A 334 13.37 -14.31 25.04
CA GLU A 334 12.06 -13.77 24.66
C GLU A 334 11.90 -12.30 25.07
N HIS A 335 12.35 -11.93 26.26
CA HIS A 335 12.25 -10.56 26.74
C HIS A 335 13.13 -9.63 25.90
N TRP A 336 14.36 -10.06 25.58
CA TRP A 336 15.23 -9.33 24.66
C TRP A 336 14.56 -9.15 23.28
N LEU A 337 13.97 -10.21 22.72
CA LEU A 337 13.31 -10.14 21.42
C LEU A 337 12.13 -9.16 21.43
N GLN A 338 11.33 -9.15 22.51
CA GLN A 338 10.25 -8.18 22.68
C GLN A 338 10.78 -6.75 22.72
N GLN A 339 11.87 -6.46 23.46
CA GLN A 339 12.46 -5.13 23.45
C GLN A 339 13.01 -4.74 22.09
N TYR A 340 13.66 -5.66 21.37
CA TYR A 340 14.16 -5.44 20.01
C TYR A 340 13.02 -5.10 19.04
N MET A 341 11.91 -5.86 19.08
CA MET A 341 10.74 -5.65 18.21
C MET A 341 9.97 -4.37 18.52
N LEU A 342 9.94 -3.95 19.78
CA LEU A 342 9.14 -2.82 20.27
C LEU A 342 9.99 -1.58 20.59
N HIS A 343 11.21 -1.53 20.06
CA HIS A 343 12.04 -0.35 20.13
C HIS A 343 11.51 0.73 19.18
N VAL A 344 11.45 1.97 19.66
CA VAL A 344 11.03 3.14 18.85
C VAL A 344 12.11 4.19 18.89
N GLN A 345 12.40 4.84 17.78
CA GLN A 345 13.34 5.95 17.76
C GLN A 345 13.13 6.79 16.49
N PRO A 346 13.33 8.12 16.56
CA PRO A 346 13.48 8.91 15.36
C PRO A 346 14.56 8.32 14.45
N SER A 347 14.23 8.16 13.18
CA SER A 347 15.16 7.70 12.15
C SER A 347 14.91 8.46 10.85
N PHE A 348 15.82 8.39 9.90
CA PHE A 348 15.67 9.12 8.63
C PHE A 348 14.82 8.33 7.62
N ILE A 349 14.90 7.00 7.65
CA ILE A 349 14.37 6.13 6.59
C ILE A 349 12.97 5.64 6.95
N ARG A 350 11.96 6.11 6.22
CA ARG A 350 10.53 5.82 6.40
C ARG A 350 10.25 4.32 6.40
N VAL A 351 10.80 3.56 5.45
CA VAL A 351 10.52 2.13 5.32
C VAL A 351 11.07 1.30 6.49
N ASP A 352 12.03 1.86 7.24
CA ASP A 352 12.63 1.22 8.43
C ASP A 352 12.09 1.82 9.74
N ALA A 353 11.21 2.82 9.66
CA ALA A 353 10.66 3.51 10.82
C ALA A 353 9.77 2.59 11.67
N ASP A 354 9.81 2.79 12.98
CA ASP A 354 8.96 2.07 13.92
C ASP A 354 7.49 2.52 13.83
N GLU A 355 6.60 1.79 14.48
CA GLU A 355 5.15 2.02 14.39
C GLU A 355 4.70 3.40 14.91
N VAL A 356 5.46 4.02 15.83
CA VAL A 356 5.14 5.33 16.42
C VAL A 356 5.65 6.47 15.54
N THR A 357 6.87 6.33 14.99
CA THR A 357 7.49 7.39 14.17
C THR A 357 7.08 7.33 12.71
N TYR A 358 6.70 6.16 12.19
CA TYR A 358 6.30 5.98 10.78
C TYR A 358 5.24 6.98 10.27
N PRO A 359 4.13 7.24 11.00
CA PRO A 359 3.15 8.24 10.56
C PRO A 359 3.71 9.65 10.37
N MET A 360 4.72 10.04 11.16
CA MET A 360 5.34 11.36 11.06
C MET A 360 6.07 11.56 9.73
N HIS A 361 6.72 10.51 9.21
CA HIS A 361 7.33 10.53 7.88
C HIS A 361 6.31 10.76 6.78
N ILE A 362 5.11 10.17 6.91
CA ILE A 362 4.01 10.31 5.96
C ILE A 362 3.40 11.72 6.05
N ILE A 363 3.17 12.23 7.26
CA ILE A 363 2.62 13.57 7.49
C ILE A 363 3.52 14.62 6.85
N MET A 364 4.85 14.50 7.02
CA MET A 364 5.82 15.39 6.36
C MET A 364 5.65 15.39 4.83
N ARG A 365 5.61 14.21 4.21
CA ARG A 365 5.50 14.09 2.75
C ARG A 365 4.19 14.67 2.25
N TYR A 366 3.09 14.33 2.91
CA TYR A 366 1.77 14.87 2.59
C TYR A 366 1.72 16.40 2.70
N ASN A 367 2.33 16.99 3.73
CA ASN A 367 2.38 18.45 3.89
C ASN A 367 3.22 19.12 2.80
N ILE A 368 4.33 18.50 2.38
CA ILE A 368 5.15 18.99 1.26
C ILE A 368 4.35 18.91 -0.04
N GLU A 369 3.69 17.79 -0.31
CA GLU A 369 2.86 17.62 -1.52
C GLU A 369 1.76 18.67 -1.59
N LYS A 370 0.98 18.88 -0.52
CA LYS A 370 -0.06 19.91 -0.51
C LYS A 370 0.47 21.29 -0.89
N ARG A 371 1.53 21.74 -0.22
CA ARG A 371 2.13 23.05 -0.49
C ARG A 371 2.67 23.15 -1.91
N LEU A 372 3.19 22.04 -2.45
CA LEU A 372 3.66 21.98 -3.83
C LEU A 372 2.48 22.15 -4.81
N PHE A 373 1.34 21.50 -4.58
CA PHE A 373 0.19 21.62 -5.48
C PHE A 373 -0.65 22.88 -5.26
N ASP A 374 -0.60 23.48 -4.08
CA ASP A 374 -1.20 24.79 -3.78
C ASP A 374 -0.38 25.95 -4.39
N GLY A 375 0.85 25.68 -4.85
CA GLY A 375 1.73 26.68 -5.45
C GLY A 375 2.53 27.51 -4.45
N ASP A 376 2.48 27.16 -3.16
CA ASP A 376 3.21 27.84 -2.08
C ASP A 376 4.72 27.64 -2.16
N ILE A 377 5.15 26.55 -2.81
CA ILE A 377 6.55 26.13 -2.90
C ILE A 377 6.87 25.61 -4.31
N GLY A 378 8.15 25.68 -4.69
CA GLY A 378 8.68 24.97 -5.85
C GLY A 378 9.43 23.69 -5.46
N VAL A 379 9.84 22.89 -6.45
CA VAL A 379 10.67 21.69 -6.24
C VAL A 379 11.96 22.03 -5.52
N ARG A 380 12.58 23.17 -5.84
CA ARG A 380 13.83 23.65 -5.20
C ARG A 380 13.70 23.92 -3.70
N ASP A 381 12.50 24.14 -3.18
CA ASP A 381 12.25 24.34 -1.76
C ASP A 381 12.17 23.03 -0.97
N MET A 382 12.00 21.89 -1.65
CA MET A 382 11.71 20.60 -1.01
C MET A 382 12.80 20.14 -0.03
N PRO A 383 14.11 20.22 -0.33
CA PRO A 383 15.14 19.81 0.63
C PRO A 383 15.08 20.60 1.95
N ARG A 384 14.89 21.93 1.84
CA ARG A 384 14.79 22.80 3.02
C ARG A 384 13.56 22.47 3.85
N LEU A 385 12.40 22.25 3.21
CA LEU A 385 11.17 21.93 3.92
C LEU A 385 11.17 20.53 4.50
N TRP A 386 11.79 19.58 3.82
CA TRP A 386 12.06 18.26 4.37
C TRP A 386 12.81 18.34 5.69
N ASN A 387 13.90 19.12 5.72
CA ASN A 387 14.70 19.29 6.93
C ASN A 387 13.91 20.00 8.05
N ALA A 388 13.10 21.01 7.70
CA ALA A 388 12.25 21.71 8.66
C ALA A 388 11.21 20.77 9.29
N TYR A 389 10.48 20.01 8.48
CA TYR A 389 9.47 19.06 8.97
C TYR A 389 10.09 17.88 9.71
N SER A 390 11.27 17.40 9.28
CA SER A 390 12.00 16.35 10.01
C SER A 390 12.38 16.83 11.41
N GLN A 391 12.87 18.06 11.54
CA GLN A 391 13.18 18.64 12.85
C GLN A 391 11.92 18.86 13.69
N GLU A 392 10.84 19.33 13.10
CA GLU A 392 9.57 19.62 13.78
C GLU A 392 8.91 18.34 14.32
N LEU A 393 8.81 17.30 13.49
CA LEU A 393 8.05 16.09 13.81
C LEU A 393 8.91 15.02 14.49
N LEU A 394 10.14 14.81 14.01
CA LEU A 394 11.02 13.73 14.48
C LEU A 394 12.15 14.22 15.38
N GLY A 395 12.38 15.54 15.47
CA GLY A 395 13.47 16.10 16.28
C GLY A 395 14.88 15.94 15.68
N ILE A 396 14.99 15.47 14.43
CA ILE A 396 16.26 15.17 13.75
C ILE A 396 16.30 15.77 12.35
N ILE A 397 17.50 16.07 11.85
CA ILE A 397 17.72 16.59 10.49
C ILE A 397 18.59 15.58 9.73
N PRO A 398 18.16 15.15 8.52
CA PRO A 398 18.99 14.29 7.68
C PRO A 398 20.36 14.90 7.39
N PRO A 399 21.45 14.11 7.39
CA PRO A 399 22.79 14.62 7.10
C PRO A 399 23.00 14.94 5.61
N ASP A 400 22.17 14.38 4.74
CA ASP A 400 22.26 14.45 3.28
C ASP A 400 20.88 14.28 2.63
N ASP A 401 20.79 14.52 1.32
CA ASP A 401 19.54 14.40 0.57
C ASP A 401 19.15 12.93 0.35
N VAL A 402 20.11 11.99 0.34
CA VAL A 402 19.85 10.54 0.26
C VAL A 402 19.02 10.04 1.43
N SER A 403 19.35 10.48 2.63
CA SER A 403 18.59 10.24 3.87
C SER A 403 17.40 11.20 3.98
N GLY A 404 17.41 12.28 3.19
CA GLY A 404 16.38 13.30 3.09
C GLY A 404 15.44 13.11 1.89
N CYS A 405 15.28 14.16 1.10
CA CYS A 405 14.28 14.26 0.04
C CYS A 405 14.49 13.34 -1.18
N LEU A 406 15.67 12.73 -1.37
CA LEU A 406 15.94 11.71 -2.41
C LEU A 406 15.59 10.28 -1.96
N GLN A 407 15.13 10.09 -0.73
CA GLN A 407 14.94 8.78 -0.14
C GLN A 407 13.97 7.89 -0.91
N ASP A 408 12.83 8.45 -1.34
CA ASP A 408 11.70 7.72 -1.92
C ASP A 408 11.57 7.97 -3.42
N ILE A 409 11.19 6.93 -4.17
CA ILE A 409 11.00 6.97 -5.63
C ILE A 409 9.68 7.64 -6.07
N HIS A 410 8.73 7.81 -5.14
CA HIS A 410 7.34 8.20 -5.44
C HIS A 410 7.24 9.47 -6.27
N TRP A 411 7.88 10.56 -5.86
CA TRP A 411 7.82 11.85 -6.58
C TRP A 411 8.49 11.79 -7.96
N PRO A 412 9.71 11.24 -8.12
CA PRO A 412 10.27 10.97 -9.45
C PRO A 412 9.35 10.14 -10.36
N SER A 413 8.61 9.20 -9.79
CA SER A 413 7.61 8.37 -10.48
C SER A 413 6.27 9.05 -10.72
N GLY A 414 6.08 10.30 -10.27
CA GLY A 414 4.82 11.03 -10.40
C GLY A 414 3.70 10.58 -9.45
N LEU A 415 4.02 9.78 -8.43
CA LEU A 415 3.04 9.23 -7.48
C LEU A 415 2.74 10.23 -6.34
N PHE A 416 2.00 11.28 -6.68
CA PHE A 416 1.53 12.30 -5.73
C PHE A 416 0.12 11.97 -5.19
N GLY A 417 -0.13 12.21 -3.91
CA GLY A 417 -1.35 11.77 -3.23
C GLY A 417 -1.32 10.31 -2.77
N TYR A 418 -0.23 9.59 -3.02
CA TYR A 418 -0.05 8.19 -2.62
C TYR A 418 0.29 8.04 -1.14
N PHE A 419 1.26 8.82 -0.64
CA PHE A 419 1.78 8.68 0.73
C PHE A 419 0.74 8.62 1.85
N PRO A 420 -0.33 9.43 1.87
CA PRO A 420 -1.30 9.37 2.97
C PRO A 420 -1.94 7.99 3.14
N THR A 421 -2.02 7.18 2.08
CA THR A 421 -2.62 5.84 2.12
C THR A 421 -1.92 4.91 3.10
N TYR A 422 -0.61 5.11 3.33
CA TYR A 422 0.17 4.34 4.29
C TYR A 422 -0.33 4.51 5.75
N THR A 423 -0.42 5.75 6.21
CA THR A 423 -0.90 6.05 7.57
C THR A 423 -2.39 5.76 7.71
N LEU A 424 -3.19 6.02 6.65
CA LEU A 424 -4.60 5.62 6.62
C LEU A 424 -4.73 4.09 6.80
N GLY A 425 -3.86 3.30 6.16
CA GLY A 425 -3.78 1.86 6.34
C GLY A 425 -3.48 1.44 7.79
N ALA A 426 -2.50 2.09 8.44
CA ALA A 426 -2.18 1.83 9.83
C ALA A 426 -3.37 2.10 10.77
N MET A 427 -4.11 3.18 10.51
CA MET A 427 -5.31 3.53 11.28
C MET A 427 -6.44 2.52 11.06
N ASN A 428 -6.71 2.16 9.80
CA ASN A 428 -7.68 1.12 9.45
C ASN A 428 -7.35 -0.21 10.12
N ALA A 429 -6.07 -0.63 10.12
CA ALA A 429 -5.62 -1.86 10.75
C ALA A 429 -5.91 -1.89 12.26
N ALA A 430 -5.62 -0.79 12.97
CA ALA A 430 -5.90 -0.68 14.40
C ALA A 430 -7.42 -0.70 14.69
N GLN A 431 -8.22 -0.02 13.87
CA GLN A 431 -9.68 -0.01 14.00
C GLN A 431 -10.30 -1.39 13.73
N LEU A 432 -9.82 -2.11 12.72
CA LEU A 432 -10.18 -3.51 12.45
C LEU A 432 -9.81 -4.40 13.63
N ALA A 433 -8.64 -4.22 14.24
CA ALA A 433 -8.23 -4.99 15.40
C ALA A 433 -9.14 -4.74 16.62
N LYS A 434 -9.57 -3.49 16.83
CA LYS A 434 -10.58 -3.13 17.84
C LYS A 434 -11.92 -3.82 17.57
N ALA A 435 -12.40 -3.82 16.33
CA ALA A 435 -13.63 -4.52 15.97
C ALA A 435 -13.50 -6.04 16.18
N MET A 436 -12.37 -6.63 15.80
CA MET A 436 -12.08 -8.04 16.03
C MET A 436 -12.01 -8.41 17.51
N ASN A 437 -11.47 -7.56 18.38
CA ASN A 437 -11.51 -7.78 19.84
C ASN A 437 -12.95 -7.88 20.37
N LYS A 438 -13.90 -7.14 19.78
CA LYS A 438 -15.31 -7.22 20.16
C LYS A 438 -15.97 -8.51 19.63
N ALA A 439 -15.65 -8.91 18.40
CA ALA A 439 -16.24 -10.08 17.75
C ALA A 439 -15.64 -11.42 18.25
N MET A 440 -14.34 -11.43 18.56
CA MET A 440 -13.57 -12.60 18.98
C MET A 440 -12.65 -12.23 20.17
N PRO A 441 -13.15 -12.04 21.40
CA PRO A 441 -12.38 -11.48 22.53
C PRO A 441 -11.05 -12.18 22.86
N HIS A 442 -10.91 -13.46 22.49
CA HIS A 442 -9.74 -14.29 22.74
C HIS A 442 -8.86 -14.53 21.50
N TRP A 443 -9.05 -13.79 20.40
CA TRP A 443 -8.26 -14.02 19.18
C TRP A 443 -6.75 -13.85 19.40
N ARG A 444 -6.36 -12.93 20.30
CA ARG A 444 -4.95 -12.72 20.69
C ARG A 444 -4.34 -13.89 21.45
N ASP A 445 -5.15 -14.71 22.13
CA ASP A 445 -4.66 -15.93 22.78
C ASP A 445 -4.19 -16.96 21.75
N GLN A 446 -4.84 -16.99 20.58
CA GLN A 446 -4.48 -17.89 19.47
C GLN A 446 -3.10 -17.56 18.89
N LEU A 447 -2.64 -16.30 19.00
CA LEU A 447 -1.31 -15.89 18.56
C LEU A 447 -0.20 -16.56 19.36
N ALA A 448 -0.42 -16.83 20.65
CA ALA A 448 0.56 -17.51 21.50
C ALA A 448 0.81 -18.97 21.05
N ASP A 449 -0.17 -19.56 20.37
CA ASP A 449 -0.13 -20.90 19.80
C ASP A 449 0.32 -20.92 18.33
N GLY A 450 0.55 -19.75 17.71
CA GLY A 450 0.84 -19.64 16.27
C GLY A 450 -0.36 -19.86 15.36
N ARG A 451 -1.58 -19.90 15.91
CA ARG A 451 -2.81 -20.12 15.13
C ARG A 451 -3.30 -18.81 14.52
N LEU A 452 -2.85 -18.53 13.30
CA LEU A 452 -3.12 -17.25 12.61
C LEU A 452 -4.36 -17.32 11.69
N LYS A 453 -4.62 -18.47 11.07
CA LYS A 453 -5.71 -18.64 10.09
C LYS A 453 -7.08 -18.08 10.53
N PRO A 454 -7.58 -18.31 11.76
CA PRO A 454 -8.90 -17.79 12.15
C PRO A 454 -8.98 -16.25 12.15
N VAL A 455 -7.85 -15.58 12.42
CA VAL A 455 -7.72 -14.11 12.36
C VAL A 455 -7.87 -13.63 10.92
N ILE A 456 -7.19 -14.32 9.99
CA ILE A 456 -7.26 -14.01 8.56
C ILE A 456 -8.64 -14.33 7.99
N GLU A 457 -9.28 -15.44 8.40
CA GLU A 457 -10.65 -15.79 7.99
C GLU A 457 -11.68 -14.73 8.44
N TRP A 458 -11.46 -14.08 9.59
CA TRP A 458 -12.29 -12.97 10.02
C TRP A 458 -12.16 -11.77 9.07
N LEU A 459 -10.93 -11.39 8.68
CA LEU A 459 -10.69 -10.34 7.68
C LEU A 459 -11.30 -10.72 6.33
N GLY A 460 -11.17 -11.99 5.94
CA GLY A 460 -11.82 -12.58 4.77
C GLY A 460 -13.31 -12.34 4.73
N THR A 461 -13.97 -12.58 5.86
CA THR A 461 -15.43 -12.49 6.00
C THR A 461 -15.94 -11.05 6.07
N HIS A 462 -15.20 -10.15 6.72
CA HIS A 462 -15.68 -8.80 7.06
C HIS A 462 -15.14 -7.71 6.12
N VAL A 463 -14.03 -7.99 5.41
CA VAL A 463 -13.37 -7.04 4.51
C VAL A 463 -13.18 -7.66 3.12
N HIS A 464 -12.42 -8.74 3.00
CA HIS A 464 -11.94 -9.21 1.69
C HIS A 464 -13.07 -9.64 0.75
N ALA A 465 -14.09 -10.32 1.28
CA ALA A 465 -15.25 -10.79 0.53
C ALA A 465 -16.08 -9.66 -0.11
N TYR A 466 -15.93 -8.42 0.37
CA TYR A 466 -16.66 -7.26 -0.15
C TYR A 466 -15.90 -6.52 -1.24
N ALA A 467 -14.57 -6.68 -1.34
CA ALA A 467 -13.76 -6.08 -2.38
C ALA A 467 -14.15 -4.60 -2.60
N SER A 468 -14.47 -4.21 -3.84
CA SER A 468 -14.92 -2.87 -4.20
C SER A 468 -16.45 -2.73 -4.30
N LEU A 469 -17.22 -3.50 -3.51
CA LEU A 469 -18.69 -3.40 -3.43
C LEU A 469 -19.13 -2.03 -2.91
N PHE A 470 -18.44 -1.50 -1.91
CA PHE A 470 -18.70 -0.17 -1.35
C PHE A 470 -18.11 0.94 -2.22
N GLY A 471 -18.69 2.12 -2.14
CA GLY A 471 -18.31 3.31 -2.91
C GLY A 471 -17.05 3.98 -2.39
N THR A 472 -16.79 3.88 -1.08
CA THR A 472 -15.61 4.46 -0.41
C THR A 472 -15.00 3.50 0.61
N ALA A 473 -13.75 3.75 0.98
CA ALA A 473 -13.08 2.99 2.04
C ALA A 473 -13.80 3.16 3.39
N ASN A 474 -14.33 4.35 3.68
CA ASN A 474 -15.08 4.61 4.92
C ASN A 474 -16.35 3.75 5.02
N GLU A 475 -17.08 3.55 3.92
CA GLU A 475 -18.27 2.67 3.90
C GLU A 475 -17.90 1.21 4.20
N LEU A 476 -16.79 0.69 3.67
CA LEU A 476 -16.35 -0.68 3.99
C LEU A 476 -15.88 -0.79 5.45
N ILE A 477 -15.15 0.20 5.96
CA ILE A 477 -14.71 0.22 7.36
C ILE A 477 -15.90 0.33 8.30
N GLU A 478 -16.90 1.15 7.97
CA GLU A 478 -18.14 1.25 8.75
C GLU A 478 -18.90 -0.06 8.76
N HIS A 479 -18.99 -0.76 7.62
CA HIS A 479 -19.57 -2.09 7.57
C HIS A 479 -18.82 -3.10 8.45
N ALA A 480 -17.48 -3.10 8.41
CA ALA A 480 -16.66 -4.04 9.15
C ALA A 480 -16.55 -3.73 10.66
N THR A 481 -16.67 -2.46 11.05
CA THR A 481 -16.29 -1.99 12.40
C THR A 481 -17.40 -1.24 13.15
N GLY A 482 -18.46 -0.84 12.44
CA GLY A 482 -19.62 -0.13 12.96
C GLY A 482 -19.51 1.40 12.99
N GLU A 483 -18.40 1.97 12.53
CA GLU A 483 -18.19 3.42 12.39
C GLU A 483 -17.16 3.70 11.28
N ILE A 484 -17.15 4.91 10.73
CA ILE A 484 -16.13 5.35 9.77
C ILE A 484 -14.73 5.40 10.40
N LEU A 485 -13.68 5.64 9.61
CA LEU A 485 -12.31 5.72 10.10
C LEU A 485 -12.16 6.73 11.25
N ASN A 486 -11.62 6.27 12.38
CA ASN A 486 -11.43 7.06 13.59
C ASN A 486 -9.98 6.93 14.09
N PRO A 487 -9.16 7.99 13.98
CA PRO A 487 -7.73 7.93 14.30
C PRO A 487 -7.45 7.65 15.78
N ARG A 488 -8.44 7.84 16.66
CA ARG A 488 -8.33 7.51 18.09
C ARG A 488 -7.96 6.05 18.33
N TYR A 489 -8.46 5.11 17.53
CA TYR A 489 -8.14 3.68 17.72
C TYR A 489 -6.67 3.35 17.47
N PHE A 490 -6.03 4.08 16.56
CA PHE A 490 -4.60 3.96 16.35
C PHE A 490 -3.81 4.49 17.54
N ILE A 491 -4.18 5.64 18.09
CA ILE A 491 -3.54 6.20 19.29
C ILE A 491 -3.77 5.31 20.52
N GLU A 492 -4.98 4.80 20.74
CA GLU A 492 -5.27 3.86 21.83
C GLU A 492 -4.43 2.58 21.71
N HIS A 493 -4.27 2.06 20.49
CA HIS A 493 -3.43 0.91 20.20
C HIS A 493 -1.95 1.17 20.51
N LEU A 494 -1.40 2.29 20.05
CA LEU A 494 -0.01 2.67 20.32
C LEU A 494 0.23 2.87 21.83
N ARG A 495 -0.67 3.59 22.52
CA ARG A 495 -0.58 3.78 23.98
C ARG A 495 -0.60 2.43 24.69
N SER A 496 -1.53 1.54 24.35
CA SER A 496 -1.61 0.20 24.95
C SER A 496 -0.37 -0.68 24.70
N ARG A 497 0.40 -0.41 23.66
CA ARG A 497 1.57 -1.21 23.27
C ARG A 497 2.87 -0.67 23.86
N TYR A 498 3.01 0.65 23.93
CA TYR A 498 4.28 1.32 24.21
C TYR A 498 4.35 2.03 25.55
N LEU A 499 3.20 2.29 26.20
CA LEU A 499 3.10 2.89 27.53
C LEU A 499 2.56 1.85 28.53
#